data_AF-A0A963MPW2-F1
#
_entry.id   AF-A0A963MPW2-F1
#
_cell.length_a   1.000
_cell.length_b   1.000
_cell.length_c   1.000
_cell.angle_alpha   90.00
_cell.angle_beta   90.00
_cell.angle_gamma   90.00
#
_symmetry.space_group_name_H-M   'P 1'
#
loop_
_entity.id
_entity.type
_entity.pdbx_description
1 polymer ?
#
loop_
_entity_poly.entity_id
_entity_poly.type
_entity_poly.pdbx_seq_one_letter_code
_entity_poly.pdbx_strand_id
1 'polypeptide(L)'
;VRWIDERAGEFPPTVAANIETRCTDTPTAEVRDAPAAAVFLVLTHSHALDFELIEAILARADFRFCGLIGSRTKRARFAHRLHARGIDEARIARVRCPVGLPGLAGKEAEVIALAIAAEVMRLRPQTQPASLPRRRVTVAPAAQPTESGQET
;
A
#
# COMPACT_ATOMS: atom_id res chain seq x y z
N VAL A 1 -2.12 -13.57 4.33
CA VAL A 1 -1.39 -13.06 3.16
C VAL A 1 -1.08 -14.26 2.28
N ARG A 2 -1.32 -14.21 0.97
CA ARG A 2 -0.90 -15.27 0.05
C ARG A 2 0.38 -14.82 -0.66
N TRP A 3 1.45 -15.61 -0.56
CA TRP A 3 2.67 -15.44 -1.34
C TRP A 3 2.68 -16.50 -2.44
N ILE A 4 2.60 -16.04 -3.68
CA ILE A 4 2.54 -16.87 -4.87
C ILE A 4 3.84 -16.71 -5.67
N ASP A 5 4.49 -17.82 -6.03
CA ASP A 5 5.65 -17.88 -6.93
C ASP A 5 5.64 -19.26 -7.61
N GLU A 6 6.21 -19.38 -8.81
CA GLU A 6 6.33 -20.67 -9.51
C GLU A 6 7.54 -21.49 -9.01
N ARG A 7 8.49 -20.81 -8.35
CA ARG A 7 9.77 -21.38 -7.94
C ARG A 7 9.71 -21.79 -6.47
N ALA A 8 9.56 -23.10 -6.23
CA ALA A 8 9.49 -23.65 -4.87
C ALA A 8 10.68 -23.25 -3.97
N GLY A 9 11.87 -23.04 -4.55
CA GLY A 9 13.07 -22.65 -3.82
C GLY A 9 13.14 -21.19 -3.34
N GLU A 10 12.22 -20.33 -3.78
CA GLU A 10 12.17 -18.92 -3.34
C GLU A 10 11.45 -18.76 -1.99
N PHE A 11 10.68 -19.77 -1.57
CA PHE A 11 10.02 -19.74 -0.27
C PHE A 11 11.04 -20.07 0.83
N PRO A 12 11.14 -19.24 1.89
CA PRO A 12 11.96 -19.59 3.03
C PRO A 12 11.38 -20.83 3.75
N PRO A 13 12.21 -21.61 4.47
CA PRO A 13 11.77 -22.83 5.14
C PRO A 13 10.71 -22.56 6.23
N THR A 14 10.68 -21.35 6.77
CA THR A 14 9.68 -20.90 7.73
C THR A 14 9.13 -19.53 7.31
N VAL A 15 7.81 -19.38 7.41
CA VAL A 15 7.09 -18.12 7.20
C VAL A 15 6.23 -17.83 8.42
N ALA A 16 5.83 -16.57 8.60
CA ALA A 16 4.90 -16.19 9.66
C ALA A 16 3.55 -16.93 9.50
N ALA A 17 2.89 -17.26 10.61
CA ALA A 17 1.66 -18.07 10.62
C ALA A 17 0.49 -17.49 9.79
N ASN A 18 0.51 -16.18 9.52
CA ASN A 18 -0.48 -15.48 8.70
C ASN A 18 -0.11 -15.42 7.20
N ILE A 19 0.96 -16.09 6.78
CA ILE A 19 1.41 -16.19 5.39
C ILE A 19 1.14 -17.61 4.90
N GLU A 20 0.46 -17.69 3.76
CA GLU A 20 0.17 -18.91 3.03
C GLU A 20 1.01 -18.88 1.75
N THR A 21 1.90 -19.86 1.57
CA THR A 21 2.70 -20.00 0.35
C THR A 21 1.97 -20.83 -0.69
N ARG A 22 2.03 -20.42 -1.96
CA ARG A 22 1.41 -21.11 -3.09
C ARG A 22 2.42 -21.23 -4.22
N CYS A 23 2.95 -22.43 -4.41
CA CYS A 23 3.84 -22.75 -5.52
C CYS A 23 3.01 -23.14 -6.74
N THR A 24 2.94 -22.29 -7.77
CA THR A 24 2.12 -22.53 -8.96
C THR A 24 2.69 -21.85 -10.21
N ASP A 25 2.59 -22.54 -11.34
CA ASP A 25 2.91 -22.03 -12.69
C ASP A 25 1.77 -21.20 -13.31
N THR A 26 0.62 -21.11 -12.62
CA THR A 26 -0.57 -20.41 -13.09
C THR A 26 -1.01 -19.30 -12.11
N PRO A 27 -0.15 -18.32 -11.80
CA PRO A 27 -0.46 -17.27 -10.81
C PRO A 27 -1.64 -16.36 -11.22
N THR A 28 -2.00 -16.31 -12.50
CA THR A 28 -3.23 -15.62 -12.96
C THR A 28 -4.50 -16.33 -12.50
N ALA A 29 -4.46 -17.64 -12.20
CA ALA A 29 -5.58 -18.35 -11.57
C ALA A 29 -5.81 -17.87 -10.14
N GLU A 30 -4.74 -17.72 -9.37
CA GLU A 30 -4.81 -17.15 -8.01
C GLU A 30 -5.38 -15.72 -8.00
N VAL A 31 -5.09 -14.93 -9.05
CA VAL A 31 -5.73 -13.62 -9.24
C VAL A 31 -7.24 -13.77 -9.41
N ARG A 32 -7.73 -14.73 -10.22
CA ARG A 32 -9.17 -14.95 -10.43
C ARG A 32 -9.89 -15.48 -9.18
N ASP A 33 -9.21 -16.29 -8.39
CA ASP A 33 -9.79 -16.94 -7.20
C ASP A 33 -9.63 -16.09 -5.92
N ALA A 34 -8.96 -14.94 -6.02
CA ALA A 34 -8.85 -14.01 -4.92
C ALA A 34 -10.22 -13.46 -4.47
N PRO A 35 -10.41 -13.19 -3.17
CA PRO A 35 -11.63 -12.56 -2.68
C PRO A 35 -11.80 -11.15 -3.23
N ALA A 36 -13.05 -10.67 -3.29
CA ALA A 36 -13.34 -9.28 -3.61
C ALA A 36 -12.61 -8.32 -2.65
N ALA A 37 -12.30 -7.11 -3.12
CA ALA A 37 -11.54 -6.11 -2.40
C ALA A 37 -10.13 -6.57 -1.96
N ALA A 38 -9.54 -7.57 -2.63
CA ALA A 38 -8.17 -7.99 -2.41
C ALA A 38 -7.17 -6.85 -2.70
N VAL A 39 -6.02 -6.92 -2.01
CA VAL A 39 -4.86 -6.05 -2.22
C VAL A 39 -3.81 -6.88 -2.96
N PHE A 40 -3.49 -6.50 -4.18
CA PHE A 40 -2.49 -7.17 -5.01
C PHE A 40 -1.18 -6.40 -5.00
N LEU A 41 -0.08 -7.12 -4.80
CA LEU A 41 1.29 -6.64 -4.95
C LEU A 41 2.00 -7.54 -5.97
N VAL A 42 2.28 -6.99 -7.14
CA VAL A 42 2.98 -7.68 -8.23
C VAL A 42 4.46 -7.34 -8.12
N LEU A 43 5.24 -8.30 -7.60
CA LEU A 43 6.65 -8.13 -7.23
C LEU A 43 7.59 -9.09 -8.00
N THR A 44 7.26 -9.44 -9.24
CA THR A 44 8.04 -10.42 -10.00
C THR A 44 9.26 -9.79 -10.67
N HIS A 45 10.18 -10.63 -11.15
CA HIS A 45 11.31 -10.24 -11.97
C HIS A 45 11.01 -10.32 -13.49
N SER A 46 9.84 -10.84 -13.88
CA SER A 46 9.47 -11.09 -15.27
C SER A 46 8.50 -10.04 -15.79
N HIS A 47 8.98 -9.25 -16.76
CA HIS A 47 8.15 -8.22 -17.41
C HIS A 47 6.92 -8.77 -18.15
N ALA A 48 7.00 -10.01 -18.63
CA ALA A 48 5.86 -10.66 -19.28
C ALA A 48 4.81 -11.05 -18.24
N LEU A 49 5.24 -11.73 -17.18
CA LEU A 49 4.36 -12.17 -16.09
C LEU A 49 3.71 -10.98 -15.38
N ASP A 50 4.47 -9.93 -15.08
CA ASP A 50 3.93 -8.72 -14.49
C ASP A 50 2.81 -8.12 -15.34
N PHE A 51 2.95 -8.14 -16.66
CA PHE A 51 1.94 -7.59 -17.56
C PHE A 51 0.66 -8.43 -17.52
N GLU A 52 0.78 -9.75 -17.60
CA GLU A 52 -0.34 -10.70 -17.53
C GLU A 52 -1.08 -10.60 -16.20
N LEU A 53 -0.35 -10.47 -15.08
CA LEU A 53 -0.96 -10.31 -13.76
C LEU A 53 -1.71 -8.98 -13.65
N ILE A 54 -1.12 -7.88 -14.12
CA ILE A 54 -1.78 -6.57 -14.08
C ILE A 54 -3.04 -6.57 -14.95
N GLU A 55 -2.97 -7.15 -16.14
CA GLU A 55 -4.14 -7.30 -17.01
C GLU A 55 -5.25 -8.13 -16.34
N ALA A 56 -4.91 -9.28 -15.76
CA ALA A 56 -5.86 -10.13 -15.05
C ALA A 56 -6.49 -9.42 -13.84
N ILE A 57 -5.70 -8.67 -13.06
CA ILE A 57 -6.21 -7.89 -11.91
C ILE A 57 -7.17 -6.81 -12.39
N LEU A 58 -6.81 -6.05 -13.43
CA LEU A 58 -7.64 -4.99 -13.99
C LEU A 58 -8.95 -5.51 -14.58
N ALA A 59 -8.95 -6.73 -15.12
CA ALA A 59 -10.15 -7.37 -15.67
C ALA A 59 -11.21 -7.65 -14.60
N ARG A 60 -10.83 -7.89 -13.34
CA ARG A 60 -11.76 -8.17 -12.24
C ARG A 60 -12.59 -6.95 -11.81
N ALA A 61 -12.01 -5.76 -11.90
CA ALA A 61 -12.56 -4.48 -11.43
C ALA A 61 -12.89 -4.36 -9.91
N ASP A 62 -13.01 -5.45 -9.16
CA ASP A 62 -13.43 -5.53 -7.76
C ASP A 62 -12.29 -5.47 -6.71
N PHE A 63 -11.05 -5.30 -7.14
CA PHE A 63 -9.89 -5.23 -6.24
C PHE A 63 -9.86 -3.91 -5.44
N ARG A 64 -9.22 -3.91 -4.28
CA ARG A 64 -9.03 -2.71 -3.45
C ARG A 64 -7.79 -1.93 -3.85
N PHE A 65 -6.70 -2.63 -4.15
CA PHE A 65 -5.43 -2.02 -4.52
C PHE A 65 -4.62 -2.92 -5.44
N CYS A 66 -3.89 -2.30 -6.37
CA CYS A 66 -3.00 -2.99 -7.31
C CYS A 66 -1.67 -2.24 -7.38
N GLY A 67 -0.65 -2.77 -6.70
CA GLY A 67 0.71 -2.25 -6.72
C GLY A 67 1.63 -3.08 -7.62
N LEU A 68 2.48 -2.40 -8.38
CA LEU A 68 3.47 -3.03 -9.26
C LEU A 68 4.87 -2.51 -8.94
N ILE A 69 5.80 -3.42 -8.66
CA ILE A 69 7.22 -3.09 -8.56
C ILE A 69 7.77 -2.70 -9.94
N GLY A 70 8.61 -1.66 -9.95
CA GLY A 70 9.32 -1.23 -11.16
C GLY A 70 9.38 0.29 -11.31
N SER A 71 9.74 0.74 -12.52
CA SER A 71 10.00 2.14 -12.83
C SER A 71 8.80 2.84 -13.47
N ARG A 72 8.86 4.18 -13.51
CA ARG A 72 7.90 5.01 -14.26
C ARG A 72 7.85 4.63 -15.75
N THR A 73 8.99 4.27 -16.33
CA THR A 73 9.07 3.81 -17.72
C THR A 73 8.37 2.48 -17.94
N LYS A 74 8.50 1.52 -17.01
CA LYS A 74 7.75 0.25 -17.04
C LYS A 74 6.24 0.52 -17.00
N ARG A 75 5.80 1.42 -16.13
CA ARG A 75 4.39 1.86 -16.06
C ARG A 75 3.91 2.42 -17.40
N ALA A 76 4.64 3.36 -18.00
CA ALA A 76 4.25 3.96 -19.28
C ALA A 76 4.12 2.91 -20.40
N ARG A 77 5.07 1.97 -20.47
CA ARG A 77 5.02 0.86 -21.44
C ARG A 77 3.80 -0.04 -21.20
N PHE A 78 3.50 -0.36 -19.96
CA PHE A 78 2.34 -1.20 -19.62
C PHE A 78 1.04 -0.47 -19.95
N ALA A 79 0.89 0.80 -19.56
CA ALA A 79 -0.27 1.62 -19.88
C ALA A 79 -0.55 1.64 -21.40
N HIS A 80 0.47 1.88 -22.21
CA HIS A 80 0.33 1.86 -23.68
C HIS A 80 -0.17 0.51 -24.20
N ARG A 81 0.41 -0.59 -23.72
CA ARG A 81 0.01 -1.96 -24.12
C ARG A 81 -1.40 -2.32 -23.65
N LEU A 82 -1.78 -1.94 -22.42
CA LEU A 82 -3.12 -2.17 -21.86
C LEU A 82 -4.18 -1.38 -22.62
N HIS A 83 -3.87 -0.12 -22.97
CA HIS A 83 -4.74 0.71 -23.80
C HIS A 83 -4.93 0.12 -25.19
N ALA A 84 -3.86 -0.40 -25.82
CA ALA A 84 -3.96 -1.11 -27.10
C ALA A 84 -4.81 -2.38 -27.03
N ARG A 85 -5.00 -2.95 -25.82
CA ARG A 85 -5.92 -4.08 -25.56
C ARG A 85 -7.32 -3.64 -25.13
N GLY A 86 -7.64 -2.34 -25.21
CA GLY A 86 -8.98 -1.82 -24.93
C GLY A 86 -9.30 -1.61 -23.45
N ILE A 87 -8.29 -1.63 -22.57
CA ILE A 87 -8.50 -1.29 -21.17
C ILE A 87 -8.56 0.24 -21.05
N ASP A 88 -9.64 0.72 -20.43
CA ASP A 88 -9.88 2.14 -20.19
C ASP A 88 -8.80 2.78 -19.30
N GLU A 89 -8.48 4.06 -19.59
CA GLU A 89 -7.51 4.86 -18.86
C GLU A 89 -7.84 4.97 -17.37
N ALA A 90 -9.12 5.09 -16.99
CA ALA A 90 -9.51 5.16 -15.59
C ALA A 90 -9.20 3.86 -14.84
N ARG A 91 -9.34 2.68 -15.48
CA ARG A 91 -8.85 1.41 -14.90
C ARG A 91 -7.33 1.35 -14.84
N ILE A 92 -6.63 1.73 -15.92
CA ILE A 92 -5.15 1.74 -15.95
C ILE A 92 -4.59 2.65 -14.84
N ALA A 93 -5.24 3.79 -14.58
CA ALA A 93 -4.86 4.75 -13.55
C ALA A 93 -4.90 4.15 -12.12
N ARG A 94 -5.64 3.04 -11.91
CA ARG A 94 -5.68 2.32 -10.63
C ARG A 94 -4.41 1.52 -10.33
N VAL A 95 -3.51 1.33 -11.31
CA VAL A 95 -2.23 0.65 -11.10
C VAL A 95 -1.22 1.60 -10.47
N ARG A 96 -0.75 1.25 -9.27
CA ARG A 96 0.29 2.00 -8.56
C ARG A 96 1.67 1.50 -8.96
N CYS A 97 2.38 2.27 -9.79
CA CYS A 97 3.75 1.98 -10.19
C CYS A 97 4.61 3.26 -10.31
N PRO A 98 5.79 3.34 -9.67
CA PRO A 98 6.31 2.40 -8.68
C PRO A 98 5.38 2.28 -7.47
N VAL A 99 5.19 1.06 -6.96
CA VAL A 99 4.56 0.83 -5.65
C VAL A 99 5.53 1.21 -4.54
N GLY A 100 5.01 1.81 -3.47
CA GLY A 100 5.76 2.33 -2.34
C GLY A 100 5.43 3.79 -2.03
N LEU A 101 5.55 4.15 -0.74
CA LEU A 101 5.45 5.52 -0.29
C LEU A 101 6.60 6.36 -0.90
N PRO A 102 6.32 7.50 -1.55
CA PRO A 102 7.37 8.36 -2.07
C PRO A 102 8.18 8.99 -0.92
N GLY A 103 9.45 9.30 -1.19
CA GLY A 103 10.33 10.01 -0.25
C GLY A 103 11.32 9.12 0.50
N LEU A 104 11.18 7.78 0.42
CA LEU A 104 12.24 6.86 0.83
C LEU A 104 13.20 6.68 -0.36
N ALA A 105 14.46 7.06 -0.16
CA ALA A 105 15.52 6.89 -1.14
C ALA A 105 16.27 5.58 -0.90
N GLY A 106 16.54 4.84 -1.97
CA GLY A 106 17.20 3.55 -1.90
C GLY A 106 16.65 2.55 -2.92
N LYS A 107 17.49 1.62 -3.37
CA LYS A 107 17.11 0.47 -4.21
C LYS A 107 17.24 -0.87 -3.47
N GLU A 108 17.62 -0.80 -2.21
CA GLU A 108 17.80 -1.92 -1.30
C GLU A 108 16.44 -2.55 -0.98
N ALA A 109 16.43 -3.88 -0.84
CA ALA A 109 15.19 -4.64 -0.69
C ALA A 109 14.41 -4.22 0.56
N GLU A 110 15.10 -3.95 1.66
CA GLU A 110 14.55 -3.50 2.93
C GLU A 110 13.89 -2.12 2.83
N VAL A 111 14.49 -1.18 2.08
CA VAL A 111 13.94 0.16 1.87
C VAL A 111 12.66 0.08 1.03
N ILE A 112 12.69 -0.72 -0.04
CA ILE A 112 11.54 -0.95 -0.91
C ILE A 112 10.42 -1.63 -0.12
N ALA A 113 10.73 -2.66 0.66
CA ALA A 113 9.76 -3.38 1.48
C ALA A 113 9.08 -2.43 2.50
N LEU A 114 9.86 -1.58 3.17
CA LEU A 114 9.32 -0.58 4.10
C LEU A 114 8.40 0.43 3.40
N ALA A 115 8.82 0.95 2.23
CA ALA A 115 8.01 1.87 1.44
C ALA A 115 6.67 1.26 1.02
N ILE A 116 6.68 0.00 0.57
CA ILE A 116 5.47 -0.74 0.17
C ILE A 116 4.58 -1.00 1.38
N ALA A 117 5.15 -1.48 2.49
CA ALA A 117 4.40 -1.74 3.72
C ALA A 117 3.71 -0.46 4.23
N ALA A 118 4.41 0.68 4.23
CA ALA A 118 3.85 1.97 4.61
C ALA A 118 2.69 2.41 3.70
N GLU A 119 2.79 2.20 2.38
CA GLU A 119 1.70 2.50 1.45
C GLU A 119 0.48 1.61 1.69
N VAL A 120 0.69 0.30 1.88
CA VAL A 120 -0.40 -0.66 2.18
C VAL A 120 -1.07 -0.35 3.51
N MET A 121 -0.33 0.10 4.52
CA MET A 121 -0.90 0.52 5.81
C MET A 121 -1.91 1.67 5.66
N ARG A 122 -1.70 2.59 4.71
CA ARG A 122 -2.66 3.68 4.43
C ARG A 122 -3.99 3.21 3.87
N LEU A 123 -4.07 1.96 3.40
CA LEU A 123 -5.33 1.37 2.96
C LEU A 123 -6.22 0.97 4.13
N ARG A 124 -5.69 0.83 5.35
CA ARG A 124 -6.49 0.51 6.52
C ARG A 124 -7.48 1.66 6.81
N PRO A 125 -8.72 1.35 7.22
CA PRO A 125 -9.61 2.38 7.73
C PRO A 125 -8.90 3.15 8.83
N GLN A 126 -8.84 4.46 8.70
CA GLN A 126 -8.33 5.30 9.78
C GLN A 126 -9.36 5.23 10.90
N THR A 127 -9.07 4.45 11.95
CA THR A 127 -9.80 4.59 13.21
C THR A 127 -9.50 5.99 13.69
N GLN A 128 -10.47 6.91 13.55
CA GLN A 128 -10.35 8.21 14.17
C GLN A 128 -10.15 7.95 15.66
N PRO A 129 -9.04 8.38 16.28
CA PRO A 129 -8.89 8.23 17.71
C PRO A 129 -10.10 8.91 18.34
N ALA A 130 -10.79 8.20 19.23
CA ALA A 130 -11.84 8.80 20.05
C ALA A 130 -11.28 10.13 20.59
N SER A 131 -12.01 11.21 20.38
CA SER A 131 -11.58 12.52 20.83
C SER A 131 -11.23 12.44 22.30
N LEU A 132 -9.96 12.66 22.64
CA LEU A 132 -9.54 12.73 24.03
C LEU A 132 -10.39 13.83 24.68
N PRO A 133 -11.02 13.58 25.85
CA PRO A 133 -11.81 14.59 26.52
C PRO A 133 -10.91 15.81 26.74
N ARG A 134 -11.29 16.95 26.13
CA ARG A 134 -10.56 18.20 26.30
C ARG A 134 -10.58 18.53 27.79
N ARG A 135 -9.44 18.35 28.48
CA ARG A 135 -9.30 18.79 29.86
C ARG A 135 -9.44 20.31 29.85
N ARG A 136 -10.54 20.81 30.41
CA ARG A 136 -10.78 22.24 30.55
C ARG A 136 -9.68 22.76 31.47
N VAL A 137 -8.73 23.51 30.94
CA VAL A 137 -7.75 24.22 31.76
C VAL A 137 -8.48 25.42 32.34
N THR A 138 -8.89 25.32 33.60
CA THR A 138 -9.30 26.48 34.36
C THR A 138 -8.03 27.28 34.64
N VAL A 139 -7.84 28.38 33.92
CA VAL A 139 -6.80 29.35 34.27
C VAL A 139 -7.25 30.01 35.56
N ALA A 140 -6.48 29.82 36.64
CA ALA A 140 -6.71 30.54 37.88
C ALA A 140 -6.62 32.05 37.61
N PRO A 141 -7.56 32.87 38.09
CA PRO A 141 -7.49 34.32 37.89
C PRO A 141 -6.20 34.84 38.53
N ALA A 142 -5.50 35.71 37.79
CA ALA A 142 -4.29 36.36 38.27
C ALA A 142 -4.59 37.13 39.56
N ALA A 143 -3.79 36.89 40.60
CA ALA A 143 -3.88 37.65 41.84
C ALA A 143 -3.69 39.14 41.53
N GLN A 144 -4.67 39.95 41.93
CA GLN A 144 -4.58 41.41 41.82
C GLN A 144 -3.45 41.91 42.73
N PRO A 145 -2.65 42.90 42.30
CA PRO A 145 -1.66 43.51 43.18
C PRO A 145 -2.38 44.13 44.38
N THR A 146 -1.99 43.72 45.57
CA THR A 146 -2.37 44.37 46.82
C THR A 146 -1.70 45.74 46.89
N GLU A 147 -2.43 46.81 46.60
CA GLU A 147 -2.03 48.15 47.01
C GLU A 147 -2.26 48.28 48.52
N SER A 148 -1.17 48.29 49.28
CA SER A 148 -1.15 48.52 50.72
C SER A 148 -0.27 49.72 51.06
N GLY A 149 -0.87 50.72 51.71
CA GLY A 149 -0.21 51.80 52.48
C GLY A 149 -0.09 53.12 51.73
N GLN A 150 -1.01 54.09 51.85
CA GLN A 150 -1.25 55.03 52.96
C GLN A 150 -0.09 55.99 53.29
N GLU A 151 -0.45 57.29 53.26
CA GLU A 151 0.00 58.42 54.11
C GLU A 151 1.49 58.80 54.06
N THR A 152 1.87 60.07 53.83
CA THR A 152 1.37 61.34 54.41
C THR A 152 1.53 62.51 53.44
#